data_AF-A0A538CH94-F1
#
_entry.id   AF-A0A538CH94-F1
#
_cell.length_a   1.000
_cell.length_b   1.000
_cell.length_c   1.000
_cell.angle_alpha   90.00
_cell.angle_beta   90.00
_cell.angle_gamma   90.00
#
_symmetry.space_group_name_H-M   'P 1'
#
loop_
_entity.id
_entity.type
_entity.pdbx_description
1 polymer ?
#
loop_
_entity_poly.entity_id
_entity_poly.type
_entity_poly.pdbx_seq_one_letter_code
_entity_poly.pdbx_strand_id
1 'polypeptide(L)'
;MERIEEAVADAWSIAARDLGITVKTDGSLIDEQGHSRRYVVHVADFGRAKGTVCSLIGSTETDDGRALRRLAEEAGYFWSALGGGYARYRRELFVATLDDWQWFGPGQPPGWYSGTPWGH
;
A
#
# COMPACT_ATOMS: atom_id res chain seq x y z
N MET A 1 -3.91 6.75 -17.14
CA MET A 1 -3.80 6.53 -15.69
C MET A 1 -4.06 5.07 -15.37
N GLU A 2 -5.18 4.52 -15.85
CA GLU A 2 -5.61 3.11 -15.70
C GLU A 2 -4.51 2.06 -15.95
N ARG A 3 -3.76 2.15 -17.07
CA ARG A 3 -2.64 1.22 -17.34
C ARG A 3 -1.52 1.21 -16.29
N ILE A 4 -1.30 2.32 -15.57
CA ILE A 4 -0.28 2.37 -14.51
C ILE A 4 -0.84 1.80 -13.21
N GLU A 5 -2.11 2.04 -12.92
CA GLU A 5 -2.79 1.46 -11.75
C GLU A 5 -2.81 -0.07 -11.85
N GLU A 6 -3.21 -0.61 -13.01
CA GLU A 6 -3.18 -2.05 -13.31
C GLU A 6 -1.77 -2.62 -13.15
N ALA A 7 -0.76 -1.98 -13.74
CA ALA A 7 0.62 -2.46 -13.64
C ALA A 7 1.16 -2.44 -12.19
N VAL A 8 0.76 -1.45 -11.38
CA VAL A 8 1.11 -1.39 -9.96
C VAL A 8 0.37 -2.48 -9.18
N ALA A 9 -0.93 -2.68 -9.44
CA ALA A 9 -1.72 -3.76 -8.83
C ALA A 9 -1.14 -5.14 -9.15
N ASP A 10 -0.76 -5.39 -10.39
CA ASP A 10 -0.12 -6.63 -10.83
C ASP A 10 1.23 -6.85 -10.14
N ALA A 11 2.06 -5.80 -10.07
CA ALA A 11 3.36 -5.88 -9.40
C ALA A 11 3.22 -6.22 -7.90
N TRP A 12 2.25 -5.62 -7.23
CA TRP A 12 1.95 -5.93 -5.83
C TRP A 12 1.30 -7.30 -5.63
N SER A 13 0.54 -7.79 -6.61
CA SER A 13 0.04 -9.17 -6.62
C SER A 13 1.16 -10.20 -6.77
N ILE A 14 2.18 -9.89 -7.58
CA ILE A 14 3.40 -10.70 -7.68
C ILE A 14 4.18 -10.66 -6.36
N ALA A 15 4.35 -9.46 -5.79
CA ALA A 15 5.02 -9.28 -4.50
C ALA A 15 4.34 -10.07 -3.38
N ALA A 16 3.00 -10.09 -3.34
CA ALA A 16 2.23 -10.85 -2.36
C ALA A 16 2.62 -12.33 -2.35
N ARG A 17 2.73 -12.93 -3.54
CA ARG A 17 3.10 -14.34 -3.71
C ARG A 17 4.56 -14.61 -3.35
N ASP A 18 5.47 -13.75 -3.80
CA ASP A 18 6.93 -13.93 -3.61
C ASP A 18 7.41 -13.58 -2.20
N LEU A 19 6.72 -12.67 -1.51
CA LEU A 19 7.06 -12.22 -0.16
C LEU A 19 6.21 -12.90 0.92
N GLY A 20 5.15 -13.62 0.55
CA GLY A 20 4.23 -14.22 1.51
C GLY A 20 3.46 -13.18 2.34
N ILE A 21 3.10 -12.06 1.73
CA ILE A 21 2.33 -10.98 2.36
C ILE A 21 0.90 -10.95 1.81
N THR A 22 -0.03 -10.39 2.59
CA THR A 22 -1.42 -10.24 2.17
C THR A 22 -1.63 -8.90 1.49
N VAL A 23 -2.06 -8.93 0.24
CA VAL A 23 -2.37 -7.74 -0.56
C VAL A 23 -3.77 -7.86 -1.15
N LYS A 24 -4.51 -6.75 -1.14
CA LYS A 24 -5.74 -6.55 -1.91
C LYS A 24 -5.51 -5.44 -2.92
N THR A 25 -5.94 -5.63 -4.16
CA THR A 25 -5.84 -4.64 -5.22
C THR A 25 -7.21 -4.14 -5.66
N ASP A 26 -7.24 -2.97 -6.30
CA ASP A 26 -8.45 -2.38 -6.90
C ASP A 26 -9.67 -2.26 -5.96
N GLY A 27 -9.42 -2.05 -4.68
CA GLY A 27 -10.46 -1.92 -3.67
C GLY A 27 -10.89 -0.48 -3.44
N SER A 28 -11.80 -0.31 -2.48
CA SER A 28 -12.23 1.01 -2.04
C SER A 28 -12.45 1.06 -0.53
N LEU A 29 -12.27 2.24 0.04
CA LEU A 29 -12.78 2.58 1.37
C LEU A 29 -14.12 3.32 1.20
N ILE A 30 -15.01 3.15 2.17
CA ILE A 30 -16.32 3.80 2.20
C ILE A 30 -16.30 4.85 3.31
N ASP A 31 -16.66 6.09 2.99
CA ASP A 31 -16.81 7.15 3.99
C ASP A 31 -18.13 7.04 4.77
N GLU A 32 -18.30 7.85 5.82
CA GLU A 32 -19.53 7.84 6.65
C GLU A 32 -20.80 8.23 5.88
N GLN A 33 -20.64 8.86 4.70
CA GLN A 33 -21.73 9.26 3.82
C GLN A 33 -22.02 8.18 2.75
N GLY A 34 -21.30 7.05 2.78
CA GLY A 34 -21.46 5.96 1.84
C GLY A 34 -20.71 6.14 0.51
N HIS A 35 -19.87 7.19 0.37
CA HIS A 35 -19.11 7.36 -0.85
C HIS A 35 -17.88 6.45 -0.89
N SER A 36 -17.68 5.83 -2.04
CA SER A 36 -16.52 4.99 -2.32
C SER A 36 -15.30 5.84 -2.73
N ARG A 37 -14.15 5.57 -2.11
CA ARG A 37 -12.83 6.11 -2.47
C ARG A 37 -11.93 4.96 -2.86
N ARG A 38 -11.56 4.89 -4.15
CA ARG A 38 -10.73 3.80 -4.68
C ARG A 38 -9.28 3.92 -4.21
N TYR A 39 -8.66 2.79 -3.92
CA TYR A 39 -7.22 2.64 -3.75
C TYR A 39 -6.69 1.63 -4.77
N VAL A 40 -5.39 1.70 -5.04
CA VAL A 40 -4.73 0.77 -5.97
C VAL A 40 -4.34 -0.50 -5.22
N VAL A 41 -3.76 -0.35 -4.03
CA VAL A 41 -3.24 -1.46 -3.23
C VAL A 41 -3.56 -1.25 -1.76
N HIS A 42 -3.98 -2.30 -1.07
CA HIS A 42 -4.00 -2.42 0.37
C HIS A 42 -3.07 -3.56 0.79
N VAL A 43 -1.99 -3.22 1.48
CA VAL A 43 -1.05 -4.18 2.06
C VAL A 43 -1.42 -4.36 3.53
N ALA A 44 -1.87 -5.55 3.89
CA ALA A 44 -2.17 -5.86 5.30
C ALA A 44 -0.87 -5.94 6.11
N ASP A 45 -0.98 -5.82 7.43
CA ASP A 45 0.11 -6.09 8.37
C ASP A 45 1.34 -5.17 8.30
N PHE A 46 1.35 -4.17 7.43
CA PHE A 46 2.45 -3.19 7.31
C PHE A 46 1.95 -1.75 7.47
N GLY A 47 2.77 -0.86 8.03
CA GLY A 47 2.48 0.58 8.20
C GLY A 47 1.69 0.91 9.46
N ARG A 48 0.56 0.22 9.69
CA ARG A 48 -0.30 0.34 10.88
C ARG A 48 -1.08 -0.94 11.13
N ALA A 49 -1.81 -1.00 12.24
CA ALA A 49 -2.65 -2.15 12.64
C ALA A 49 -3.68 -2.59 11.59
N LYS A 50 -4.22 -1.67 10.77
CA LYS A 50 -5.12 -2.02 9.65
C LYS A 50 -4.40 -2.20 8.30
N GLY A 51 -3.08 -2.04 8.28
CA GLY A 51 -2.27 -2.08 7.07
C GLY A 51 -2.09 -0.72 6.39
N THR A 52 -1.57 -0.77 5.18
CA THR A 52 -1.24 0.39 4.33
C THR A 52 -2.13 0.45 3.11
N VAL A 53 -2.81 1.58 2.91
CA VAL A 53 -3.61 1.89 1.71
C VAL A 53 -2.78 2.78 0.79
N CYS A 54 -2.70 2.40 -0.48
CA CYS A 54 -1.87 3.07 -1.47
C CYS A 54 -2.70 3.67 -2.61
N SER A 55 -2.36 4.90 -2.99
CA SER A 55 -2.76 5.52 -4.26
C SER A 55 -1.54 5.81 -5.13
N LEU A 56 -1.72 6.24 -6.37
CA LEU A 56 -0.62 6.76 -7.18
C LEU A 56 -0.26 8.19 -6.79
N ILE A 57 1.01 8.57 -6.93
CA ILE A 57 1.48 9.96 -6.75
C ILE A 57 0.68 10.95 -7.61
N GLY A 58 0.32 10.57 -8.84
CA GLY A 58 -0.48 11.44 -9.72
C GLY A 58 -1.90 11.74 -9.20
N SER A 59 -2.41 10.94 -8.27
CA SER A 59 -3.75 11.10 -7.70
C SER A 59 -3.75 11.94 -6.41
N THR A 60 -2.60 12.25 -5.81
CA THR A 60 -2.55 12.94 -4.50
C THR A 60 -3.06 14.37 -4.56
N GLU A 61 -2.95 15.00 -5.74
CA GLU A 61 -3.36 16.38 -5.97
C GLU A 61 -4.83 16.51 -6.36
N THR A 62 -5.54 15.40 -6.53
CA THR A 62 -6.99 15.40 -6.82
C THR A 62 -7.79 15.44 -5.51
N ASP A 63 -9.04 15.90 -5.60
CA ASP A 63 -9.95 15.86 -4.44
C ASP A 63 -10.18 14.43 -3.96
N ASP A 64 -10.29 13.48 -4.88
CA ASP A 64 -10.46 12.05 -4.55
C ASP A 64 -9.24 11.47 -3.81
N GLY A 65 -8.02 11.80 -4.24
CA GLY A 65 -6.82 11.31 -3.57
C GLY A 65 -6.64 11.93 -2.18
N ARG A 66 -6.92 13.23 -2.03
CA ARG A 66 -6.94 13.89 -0.72
C ARG A 66 -8.01 13.28 0.20
N ALA A 67 -9.20 13.01 -0.32
CA ALA A 67 -10.29 12.40 0.43
C ALA A 67 -9.95 10.97 0.84
N LEU A 68 -9.35 10.17 -0.05
CA LEU A 68 -8.89 8.81 0.27
C LEU A 68 -7.84 8.84 1.39
N ARG A 69 -6.85 9.73 1.30
CA ARG A 69 -5.81 9.86 2.33
C ARG A 69 -6.42 10.13 3.70
N ARG A 70 -7.29 11.15 3.79
CA ARG A 70 -7.97 11.51 5.05
C ARG A 70 -8.78 10.35 5.59
N LEU A 71 -9.60 9.72 4.74
CA LEU A 71 -10.41 8.56 5.11
C LEU A 71 -9.56 7.39 5.61
N ALA A 72 -8.43 7.10 4.95
CA ALA A 72 -7.51 6.04 5.36
C ALA A 72 -6.90 6.34 6.73
N GLU A 73 -6.40 7.56 6.94
CA GLU A 73 -5.79 8.00 8.20
C GLU A 73 -6.80 7.97 9.37
N GLU A 74 -8.01 8.50 9.17
CA GLU A 74 -9.11 8.50 10.14
C GLU A 74 -9.58 7.09 10.49
N ALA A 75 -9.63 6.20 9.48
CA ALA A 75 -9.98 4.80 9.70
C ALA A 75 -8.85 3.97 10.34
N GLY A 76 -7.65 4.53 10.54
CA GLY A 76 -6.52 3.88 11.22
C GLY A 76 -5.57 3.10 10.30
N TYR A 77 -5.65 3.31 8.98
CA TYR A 77 -4.66 2.81 8.02
C TYR A 77 -3.44 3.75 7.96
N PHE A 78 -2.30 3.21 7.55
CA PHE A 78 -1.24 4.02 6.98
C PHE A 78 -1.60 4.37 5.53
N TRP A 79 -1.19 5.53 5.04
CA TRP A 79 -1.40 5.92 3.65
C TRP A 79 -0.06 6.19 2.97
N SER A 80 0.11 5.67 1.75
CA SER A 80 1.30 5.89 0.94
C SER A 80 0.96 6.21 -0.52
N ALA A 81 1.77 7.06 -1.15
CA ALA A 81 1.65 7.38 -2.57
C ALA A 81 2.75 6.65 -3.37
N LEU A 82 2.35 5.74 -4.25
CA LEU A 82 3.25 4.95 -5.08
C LEU A 82 3.58 5.69 -6.38
N GLY A 83 4.88 5.75 -6.71
CA GLY A 83 5.37 6.22 -8.00
C GLY A 83 5.39 5.14 -9.07
N GLY A 84 5.69 5.53 -10.32
CA GLY A 84 5.78 4.61 -11.46
C GLY A 84 6.85 3.51 -11.30
N GLY A 85 7.81 3.66 -10.38
CA GLY A 85 8.78 2.61 -10.03
C GLY A 85 8.15 1.33 -9.49
N TYR A 86 6.93 1.39 -8.96
CA TYR A 86 6.17 0.23 -8.48
C TYR A 86 5.33 -0.46 -9.55
N ALA A 87 5.33 0.01 -10.80
CA ALA A 87 4.61 -0.62 -11.91
C ALA A 87 5.28 -1.92 -12.42
N ARG A 88 6.43 -2.29 -11.86
CA ARG A 88 7.12 -3.55 -12.11
C ARG A 88 7.67 -4.07 -10.81
N TYR A 89 7.42 -5.35 -10.53
CA TYR A 89 7.98 -5.98 -9.35
C TYR A 89 9.51 -6.01 -9.40
N ARG A 90 10.13 -5.37 -8.41
CA ARG A 90 11.57 -5.40 -8.13
C ARG A 90 11.71 -5.75 -6.66
N ARG A 91 12.07 -7.01 -6.38
CA ARG A 91 12.03 -7.56 -5.02
C ARG A 91 12.68 -6.65 -3.98
N GLU A 92 13.90 -6.19 -4.24
CA GLU A 92 14.64 -5.31 -3.32
C GLU A 92 13.90 -4.02 -3.00
N LEU A 93 13.33 -3.35 -4.02
CA LEU A 93 12.55 -2.13 -3.82
C LEU A 93 11.35 -2.41 -2.91
N PHE A 94 10.58 -3.47 -3.18
CA PHE A 94 9.37 -3.78 -2.43
C PHE A 94 9.69 -4.20 -0.99
N VAL A 95 10.73 -5.01 -0.78
CA VAL A 95 11.22 -5.37 0.56
C VAL A 95 11.61 -4.12 1.33
N ALA A 96 12.42 -3.26 0.72
CA ALA A 96 12.91 -2.05 1.38
C ALA A 96 11.75 -1.09 1.72
N THR A 97 10.72 -0.99 0.88
CA THR A 97 9.50 -0.23 1.18
C THR A 97 8.72 -0.82 2.36
N LEU A 98 8.61 -2.16 2.43
CA LEU A 98 7.90 -2.83 3.52
C LEU A 98 8.66 -2.77 4.83
N ASP A 99 9.99 -2.85 4.79
CA ASP A 99 10.85 -2.61 5.96
C ASP A 99 10.66 -1.19 6.50
N ASP A 100 10.57 -0.18 5.62
CA ASP A 100 10.29 1.22 5.98
C ASP A 100 8.91 1.40 6.63
N TRP A 101 7.89 0.72 6.08
CA TRP A 101 6.54 0.76 6.65
C TRP A 101 6.43 0.01 7.97
N GLN A 102 7.37 -0.88 8.27
CA GLN A 102 7.42 -1.72 9.46
C GLN A 102 6.27 -2.73 9.56
N TRP A 103 6.52 -3.80 10.31
CA TRP A 103 5.56 -4.87 10.58
C TRP A 103 4.63 -4.53 11.76
N PHE A 104 3.32 -4.73 11.54
CA PHE A 104 2.23 -4.56 12.50
C PHE A 104 1.30 -5.78 12.56
N GLY A 105 1.57 -6.82 11.77
CA GLY A 105 0.73 -8.01 11.72
C GLY A 105 0.78 -8.85 13.00
N PRO A 106 -0.20 -9.73 13.21
CA PRO A 106 -0.19 -10.67 14.32
C PRO A 106 0.95 -11.70 14.12
N GLY A 107 1.71 -11.95 15.18
CA GLY A 107 2.74 -13.00 15.19
C GLY A 107 4.11 -12.56 14.66
N GLN A 108 4.82 -13.48 14.04
CA GLN A 108 6.18 -13.25 13.54
C GLN A 108 6.15 -12.64 12.13
N PRO A 109 7.01 -11.65 11.84
CA PRO A 109 7.13 -11.10 10.50
C PRO A 109 7.71 -12.12 9.52
N PRO A 110 7.56 -11.92 8.20
CA PRO A 110 8.18 -12.75 7.18
C PRO A 110 9.70 -12.84 7.34
N GLY A 111 10.31 -13.98 7.01
CA GLY A 111 11.75 -14.21 7.23
C GLY A 111 12.72 -13.30 6.44
N TRP A 112 12.22 -12.52 5.48
CA TRP A 112 12.99 -11.51 4.76
C TRP A 112 12.97 -10.14 5.43
N TYR A 113 12.04 -9.90 6.37
CA TYR A 113 11.85 -8.61 7.03
C TYR A 113 12.99 -8.34 7.99
N SER A 114 13.69 -7.24 7.80
CA SER A 114 14.84 -6.85 8.63
C SER A 114 14.44 -5.91 9.77
N GLY A 115 13.33 -5.18 9.60
CA GLY A 115 12.89 -4.14 10.53
C GLY A 115 13.81 -2.92 10.60
N THR A 116 14.69 -2.74 9.61
CA THR A 116 15.57 -1.57 9.50
C THR A 116 14.90 -0.51 8.62
N PRO A 117 14.50 0.66 9.15
CA PRO A 117 13.95 1.74 8.34
C PRO A 117 15.01 2.32 7.39
N TRP A 118 14.60 2.97 6.30
CA TRP A 118 15.56 3.66 5.41
C TRP A 118 16.28 4.80 6.16
N GLY A 119 17.62 4.74 6.26
CA GLY A 119 18.43 5.85 6.78
C GLY A 119 19.50 5.51 7.82
N HIS A 120 19.98 4.27 7.90
CA HIS A 120 21.13 3.89 8.71
C HIS A 120 22.34 3.48 7.88
#